data_AF-X1RCA6-F1
#
_entry.id   AF-X1RCA6-F1
#
_cell.length_a   1.000
_cell.length_b   1.000
_cell.length_c   1.000
_cell.angle_alpha   90.00
_cell.angle_beta   90.00
_cell.angle_gamma   90.00
#
_symmetry.space_group_name_H-M   'P 1'
#
loop_
_entity.id
_entity.type
_entity.pdbx_description
1 polymer ?
#
loop_
_entity_poly.entity_id
_entity_poly.type
_entity_poly.pdbx_seq_one_letter_code
_entity_poly.pdbx_strand_id
1 'polypeptide(L)'
;MKSIVIELQEMSSDENIPITGLIRKALIVASKLNLSDFKKWIEKEINGYEEVSEIPEYRNVTGEVKAFNPYTGIWIPLLWPNAPEGIYNRKIGQKISEIEYNYKYHKSLIKNVFCYILII
;
A
#
# COMPACT_ATOMS: atom_id res chain seq x y z
N MET A 1 -7.22 -13.41 32.10
CA MET A 1 -7.64 -13.41 30.68
C MET A 1 -7.38 -12.02 30.13
N LYS A 2 -6.52 -11.87 29.12
CA LYS A 2 -6.33 -10.57 28.46
C LYS A 2 -7.54 -10.30 27.55
N SER A 3 -7.94 -9.03 27.47
CA SER A 3 -8.97 -8.61 26.51
C SER A 3 -8.45 -8.77 25.09
N ILE A 4 -9.33 -9.18 24.16
CA ILE A 4 -8.98 -9.32 22.73
C ILE A 4 -8.42 -8.02 22.13
N VAL A 5 -8.84 -6.87 22.67
CA VAL A 5 -8.38 -5.55 22.26
C VAL A 5 -6.94 -5.30 22.73
N ILE A 6 -6.59 -5.75 23.95
CA ILE A 6 -5.23 -5.62 24.50
C ILE A 6 -4.26 -6.49 23.69
N GLU A 7 -4.68 -7.70 23.32
CA GLU A 7 -3.86 -8.56 22.45
C GLU A 7 -3.60 -7.90 21.07
N LEU A 8 -4.60 -7.23 20.50
CA LEU A 8 -4.43 -6.50 19.24
C LEU A 8 -3.46 -5.33 19.38
N GLN A 9 -3.55 -4.58 20.49
CA GLN A 9 -2.65 -3.47 20.79
C GLN A 9 -1.20 -3.95 21.00
N GLU A 10 -1.01 -5.05 21.73
CA GLU A 10 0.29 -5.69 21.90
C GLU A 10 0.86 -6.13 20.54
N MET A 11 0.04 -6.76 19.71
CA MET A 11 0.46 -7.15 18.36
C MET A 11 0.80 -5.95 17.46
N SER A 12 0.10 -4.82 17.62
CA SER A 12 0.41 -3.60 16.85
C SER A 12 1.67 -2.88 17.33
N SER A 13 2.12 -3.16 18.56
CA SER A 13 3.32 -2.55 19.15
C SER A 13 4.60 -3.32 18.79
N ASP A 14 4.48 -4.55 18.28
CA ASP A 14 5.60 -5.39 17.87
C ASP A 14 5.81 -5.32 16.35
N GLU A 15 6.90 -4.69 15.93
CA GLU A 15 7.27 -4.55 14.51
C GLU A 15 7.66 -5.88 13.85
N ASN A 16 7.90 -6.95 14.62
CA ASN A 16 8.26 -8.26 14.07
C ASN A 16 7.04 -9.04 13.56
N ILE A 17 5.83 -8.58 13.90
CA ILE A 17 4.60 -9.27 13.53
C ILE A 17 4.21 -8.92 12.09
N PRO A 18 3.91 -9.92 11.24
CA PRO A 18 3.46 -9.64 9.89
C PRO A 18 2.13 -8.88 9.91
N ILE A 19 2.03 -7.87 9.04
CA ILE A 19 0.85 -7.00 8.90
C ILE A 19 -0.38 -7.84 8.54
N THR A 20 -0.21 -8.86 7.70
CA THR A 20 -1.28 -9.82 7.39
C THR A 20 -1.81 -10.55 8.61
N GLY A 21 -0.94 -10.89 9.57
CA GLY A 21 -1.31 -11.48 10.86
C GLY A 21 -2.10 -10.52 11.74
N LEU A 22 -1.65 -9.26 11.81
CA LEU A 22 -2.33 -8.20 12.56
C LEU A 22 -3.75 -7.93 12.04
N ILE A 23 -3.91 -7.83 10.72
CA ILE A 23 -5.21 -7.56 10.08
C ILE A 23 -6.20 -8.73 10.27
N ARG A 24 -5.72 -9.98 10.22
CA ARG A 24 -6.56 -11.15 10.53
C ARG A 24 -7.05 -11.11 11.98
N LYS A 25 -6.20 -10.72 12.93
CA LYS A 25 -6.60 -10.54 14.33
C LYS A 25 -7.61 -9.40 14.47
N ALA A 26 -7.40 -8.29 13.76
CA ALA A 26 -8.33 -7.17 13.73
C ALA A 26 -9.72 -7.59 13.19
N LEU A 27 -9.79 -8.47 12.20
CA LEU A 27 -11.05 -9.00 11.66
C LEU A 27 -11.86 -9.77 12.72
N ILE A 28 -11.17 -10.57 13.55
CA ILE A 28 -11.78 -11.31 14.66
C ILE A 28 -12.31 -10.33 15.71
N VAL A 29 -11.54 -9.29 16.04
CA VAL A 29 -11.95 -8.24 16.98
C VAL A 29 -13.17 -7.49 16.45
N ALA A 30 -13.16 -7.08 15.19
CA ALA A 30 -14.26 -6.40 14.53
C ALA A 30 -15.55 -7.23 14.57
N SER A 31 -15.43 -8.54 14.30
CA SER A 31 -16.56 -9.47 14.34
C SER A 31 -17.10 -9.68 15.76
N LYS A 32 -16.22 -9.71 16.79
CA LYS A 32 -16.61 -9.85 18.20
C LYS A 32 -17.28 -8.61 18.78
N LEU A 33 -16.83 -7.42 18.37
CA LEU A 33 -17.37 -6.13 18.81
C LEU A 33 -18.52 -5.63 17.92
N ASN A 34 -18.89 -6.42 16.90
CA ASN A 34 -19.95 -6.12 15.94
C ASN A 34 -19.78 -4.77 15.23
N LEU A 35 -18.54 -4.42 14.89
CA LEU A 35 -18.19 -3.18 14.20
C LEU A 35 -18.28 -3.38 12.68
N SER A 36 -19.47 -3.20 12.12
CA SER A 36 -19.77 -3.43 10.69
C SER A 36 -18.87 -2.64 9.74
N ASP A 37 -18.68 -1.34 10.03
CA ASP A 37 -17.91 -0.44 9.16
C ASP A 37 -16.42 -0.79 9.17
N PHE A 38 -15.90 -1.10 10.37
CA PHE A 38 -14.52 -1.54 10.55
C PHE A 38 -14.26 -2.88 9.86
N LYS A 39 -15.21 -3.82 9.96
CA LYS A 39 -15.13 -5.10 9.25
C LYS A 39 -15.09 -4.90 7.73
N LYS A 40 -15.96 -4.06 7.18
CA LYS A 40 -16.00 -3.75 5.74
C LYS A 40 -14.68 -3.13 5.27
N TRP A 41 -14.11 -2.22 6.06
CA TRP A 41 -12.79 -1.65 5.78
C TRP A 41 -11.68 -2.71 5.76
N ILE A 42 -11.64 -3.60 6.77
CA ILE A 42 -10.66 -4.70 6.83
C ILE A 42 -10.78 -5.63 5.61
N GLU A 43 -12.01 -5.97 5.21
CA GLU A 43 -12.24 -6.82 4.05
C GLU A 43 -11.70 -6.20 2.76
N LYS A 44 -11.86 -4.88 2.58
CA LYS A 44 -11.23 -4.14 1.47
C LYS A 44 -9.71 -4.13 1.56
N GLU A 45 -9.14 -3.99 2.76
CA GLU A 45 -7.69 -4.00 2.96
C GLU A 45 -7.06 -5.36 2.58
N ILE A 46 -7.76 -6.46 2.88
CA ILE A 46 -7.34 -7.83 2.54
C ILE A 46 -7.51 -8.11 1.04
N ASN A 47 -8.67 -7.77 0.48
CA ASN A 47 -9.02 -8.12 -0.90
C ASN A 47 -8.47 -7.13 -1.94
N GLY A 48 -8.03 -5.95 -1.49
CA GLY A 48 -7.70 -4.83 -2.37
C GLY A 48 -8.92 -3.98 -2.68
N TYR A 49 -8.66 -2.83 -3.29
CA TYR A 49 -9.65 -1.85 -3.71
C TYR A 49 -9.81 -1.91 -5.23
N GLU A 50 -11.04 -2.05 -5.70
CA GLU A 50 -11.36 -2.08 -7.14
C GLU A 50 -11.48 -0.65 -7.71
N GLU A 51 -12.09 0.26 -6.97
CA GLU A 51 -12.28 1.65 -7.38
C GLU A 51 -11.30 2.62 -6.71
N VAL A 52 -10.82 3.61 -7.47
CA VAL A 52 -9.90 4.64 -6.98
C VAL A 52 -10.56 5.59 -5.96
N SER A 53 -11.89 5.74 -6.04
CA SER A 53 -12.74 6.49 -5.11
C SER A 53 -12.73 5.89 -3.70
N GLU A 54 -12.62 4.57 -3.60
CA GLU A 54 -12.67 3.84 -2.33
C GLU A 54 -11.30 3.72 -1.65
N ILE A 55 -10.22 4.06 -2.35
CA ILE A 55 -8.86 4.01 -1.81
C ILE A 55 -8.68 5.13 -0.77
N PRO A 56 -8.34 4.78 0.49
CA PRO A 56 -8.11 5.75 1.54
C PRO A 56 -6.95 6.71 1.22
N GLU A 57 -7.00 7.92 1.77
CA GLU A 57 -5.99 8.95 1.50
C GLU A 57 -4.57 8.55 1.94
N TYR A 58 -4.46 7.76 3.01
CA TYR A 58 -3.16 7.24 3.49
C TYR A 58 -2.50 6.26 2.51
N ARG A 59 -3.25 5.72 1.52
CA ARG A 59 -2.73 4.84 0.47
C ARG A 59 -2.23 5.62 -0.74
N ASN A 60 -1.75 6.83 -0.52
CA ASN A 60 -1.08 7.65 -1.52
C ASN A 60 0.44 7.52 -1.37
N VAL A 61 1.12 7.06 -2.42
CA VAL A 61 2.57 6.89 -2.42
C VAL A 61 3.21 7.86 -3.40
N THR A 62 4.24 8.56 -2.95
CA THR A 62 5.11 9.41 -3.75
C THR A 62 6.24 8.59 -4.36
N GLY A 63 6.41 8.63 -5.68
CA GLY A 63 7.47 7.93 -6.40
C GLY A 63 8.31 8.85 -7.29
N GLU A 64 9.39 8.29 -7.85
CA GLU A 64 10.21 8.96 -8.86
C GLU A 64 9.70 8.64 -10.27
N VAL A 65 9.60 9.67 -11.11
CA VAL A 65 9.29 9.49 -12.54
C VAL A 65 10.55 9.05 -13.27
N LYS A 66 10.44 7.98 -14.06
CA LYS A 66 11.52 7.49 -14.92
C LYS A 66 11.00 7.34 -16.34
N ALA A 67 11.78 7.82 -17.30
CA ALA A 67 11.51 7.61 -18.72
C ALA A 67 12.27 6.37 -19.21
N PHE A 68 11.62 5.56 -20.06
CA PHE A 68 12.26 4.44 -20.72
C PHE A 68 12.82 4.90 -22.07
N ASN A 69 14.11 4.66 -22.31
CA ASN A 69 14.70 4.90 -23.62
C ASN A 69 14.67 3.60 -24.44
N PRO A 70 13.86 3.49 -25.51
CA PRO A 70 13.74 2.27 -26.32
C PRO A 70 15.02 1.92 -27.08
N TYR A 71 15.90 2.90 -27.35
CA TYR A 71 17.15 2.68 -28.09
C TYR A 71 18.24 2.06 -27.22
N THR A 72 18.33 2.45 -25.95
CA THR A 72 19.36 1.95 -25.02
C THR A 72 18.85 0.88 -24.06
N GLY A 73 17.53 0.73 -23.92
CA GLY A 73 16.90 -0.22 -23.00
C GLY A 73 17.03 0.17 -21.52
N ILE A 74 17.38 1.43 -21.21
CA ILE A 74 17.66 1.90 -19.86
C ILE A 74 16.55 2.84 -19.35
N TRP A 75 16.30 2.78 -18.04
CA TRP A 75 15.43 3.71 -17.31
C TRP A 75 16.23 4.93 -16.82
N ILE A 76 15.80 6.12 -17.21
CA ILE A 76 16.46 7.38 -16.86
C ILE A 76 15.55 8.17 -15.92
N PRO A 77 16.02 8.61 -14.72
CA PRO A 77 15.24 9.46 -13.84
C PRO A 77 14.95 10.80 -14.50
N LEU A 78 13.66 11.18 -14.53
CA LEU A 78 13.20 12.43 -15.12
C LEU A 78 13.02 13.47 -14.00
N LEU A 79 13.95 14.42 -13.91
CA LEU A 79 13.75 15.62 -13.12
C LEU A 79 12.94 16.60 -13.96
N TRP A 80 11.66 16.79 -13.61
CA TRP A 80 10.75 17.71 -14.29
C TRP A 80 10.41 18.87 -13.34
N PRO A 81 11.10 20.01 -13.44
CA PRO A 81 10.97 21.11 -12.49
C PRO A 81 9.56 21.70 -12.38
N ASN A 82 8.80 21.68 -13.47
CA ASN A 82 7.41 22.17 -13.56
C ASN A 82 6.42 21.03 -13.81
N ALA A 83 6.60 19.89 -13.13
CA ALA A 83 5.67 18.78 -13.23
C ALA A 83 4.29 19.18 -12.66
N PRO A 84 3.18 18.85 -13.36
CA PRO A 84 1.84 18.93 -12.79
C PRO A 84 1.73 18.25 -11.42
N GLU A 85 0.96 18.87 -10.52
CA GLU A 85 0.67 18.29 -9.22
C GLU A 85 0.04 16.89 -9.38
N GLY A 86 0.51 15.94 -8.59
CA GLY A 86 0.01 14.56 -8.62
C GLY A 86 0.76 13.61 -9.57
N ILE A 87 1.68 14.09 -10.41
CA ILE A 87 2.49 13.19 -11.26
C ILE A 87 3.32 12.19 -10.44
N TYR A 88 3.81 12.64 -9.29
CA TYR A 88 4.60 11.81 -8.39
C TYR A 88 3.73 10.96 -7.45
N ASN A 89 2.42 11.20 -7.41
CA ASN A 89 1.50 10.58 -6.44
C ASN A 89 0.70 9.47 -7.11
N ARG A 90 0.68 8.29 -6.50
CA ARG A 90 -0.17 7.19 -6.95
C ARG A 90 -0.93 6.58 -5.78
N LYS A 91 -2.25 6.47 -5.96
CA LYS A 91 -3.10 5.68 -5.07
C LYS A 91 -2.87 4.18 -5.31
N ILE A 92 -2.69 3.42 -4.23
CA ILE A 92 -2.42 1.97 -4.30
C ILE A 92 -3.65 1.18 -3.83
N GLY A 93 -4.28 0.46 -4.76
CA GLY A 93 -5.42 -0.44 -4.47
C GLY A 93 -5.05 -1.89 -4.16
N GLN A 94 -3.77 -2.25 -4.14
CA GLN A 94 -3.31 -3.65 -4.01
C GLN A 94 -3.71 -4.31 -2.68
N LYS A 95 -3.69 -5.64 -2.64
CA LYS A 95 -3.93 -6.41 -1.41
C LYS A 95 -2.82 -6.13 -0.40
N ILE A 96 -3.15 -6.09 0.89
CA ILE A 96 -2.12 -5.86 1.91
C ILE A 96 -1.04 -6.96 1.92
N SER A 97 -1.39 -8.20 1.58
CA SER A 97 -0.43 -9.29 1.44
C SER A 97 0.58 -9.05 0.32
N GLU A 98 0.15 -8.42 -0.77
CA GLU A 98 1.00 -8.08 -1.90
C GLU A 98 1.93 -6.92 -1.54
N ILE A 99 1.41 -5.91 -0.83
CA ILE A 99 2.20 -4.79 -0.31
C ILE A 99 3.29 -5.30 0.65
N GLU A 100 2.92 -6.17 1.60
CA GLU A 100 3.86 -6.78 2.55
C GLU A 100 4.93 -7.62 1.83
N TYR A 101 4.53 -8.40 0.82
CA TYR A 101 5.46 -9.15 -0.03
C TYR A 101 6.43 -8.22 -0.76
N ASN A 102 5.92 -7.18 -1.42
CA ASN A 102 6.72 -6.21 -2.16
C ASN A 102 7.68 -5.45 -1.23
N TYR A 103 7.26 -5.13 -0.02
CA TYR A 103 8.14 -4.51 0.98
C TYR A 103 9.30 -5.42 1.40
N LYS A 104 9.03 -6.70 1.63
CA LYS A 104 10.03 -7.67 2.09
C LYS A 104 11.03 -8.06 1.01
N TYR A 105 10.57 -8.28 -0.23
CA TYR A 105 11.38 -8.85 -1.30
C TYR A 105 11.87 -7.80 -2.32
N HIS A 106 11.21 -6.66 -2.41
CA HIS A 106 11.41 -5.66 -3.46
C HIS A 106 11.63 -4.24 -2.92
N LYS A 107 12.34 -4.12 -1.80
CA LYS A 107 12.66 -2.84 -1.13
C LYS A 107 13.28 -1.78 -2.06
N SER A 108 13.94 -2.20 -3.15
CA SER A 108 14.51 -1.33 -4.20
C SER A 108 13.48 -0.83 -5.22
N LEU A 109 12.42 -1.60 -5.50
CA LEU A 109 11.40 -1.27 -6.51
C LEU A 109 10.31 -0.33 -5.99
N ILE A 110 10.13 -0.21 -4.67
CA ILE A 110 9.11 0.69 -4.08
C ILE A 110 9.45 2.17 -4.31
N LYS A 111 10.72 2.51 -4.52
CA LYS A 111 11.12 3.85 -5.01
C LYS A 111 10.70 4.12 -6.45
N ASN A 112 10.38 3.06 -7.20
CA ASN A 112 10.05 3.11 -8.61
C ASN A 112 8.55 2.86 -8.80
N VAL A 113 7.71 3.74 -8.26
CA VAL A 113 6.33 3.85 -8.77
C VAL A 113 6.44 4.49 -10.16
N PHE A 114 6.68 3.66 -11.18
CA PHE A 114 6.92 4.10 -12.54
C PHE A 114 5.66 4.78 -13.10
N CYS A 115 5.74 6.09 -13.30
CA CYS A 115 4.84 6.83 -14.17
C CYS A 115 5.48 6.80 -15.56
N TYR A 116 4.98 5.94 -16.45
CA TYR A 116 5.55 5.72 -17.76
C TYR A 116 5.20 6.90 -18.67
N ILE A 117 6.20 7.67 -19.08
CA ILE A 117 6.08 8.59 -20.22
C ILE A 117 6.89 7.96 -21.35
N LEU A 118 6.19 7.46 -22.38
CA LEU A 118 6.83 7.03 -23.62
C LEU A 118 7.34 8.29 -24.32
N ILE A 119 8.66 8.41 -24.47
CA ILE A 119 9.26 9.42 -25.34
C ILE A 119 9.31 8.78 -26.73
N ILE A 120 8.39 9.19 -27.60
CA ILE A 120 8.40 8.88 -29.05
C ILE A 120 9.15 9.99 -29.76
#